data_AF-A0A842Y2J5-F1
#
_entry.id   AF-A0A842Y2J5-F1
#
_cell.length_a   1.000
_cell.length_b   1.000
_cell.length_c   1.000
_cell.angle_alpha   90.00
_cell.angle_beta   90.00
_cell.angle_gamma   90.00
#
_symmetry.space_group_name_H-M   'P 1'
#
loop_
_entity.id
_entity.type
_entity.pdbx_description
1 polymer ?
#
loop_
_entity_poly.entity_id
_entity_poly.type
_entity_poly.pdbx_seq_one_letter_code
_entity_poly.pdbx_strand_id
1 'polypeptide(L)'
;MNGNQEEALFGKVIYAYSREQALKDGVLVDVTETAKEAGIKYPVAVTEALWNYIEPTKKLTEMGQSIQGRLWDVLYLFATAGRGVPGGCSKLLYSVSFLMENSESFKPHVVKLTAVISPGDNHEPVITLMLEDED
;
A
#
# COMPACT_ATOMS: atom_id res chain seq x y z
N MET A 1 -5.55 32.63 27.88
CA MET A 1 -5.44 31.25 28.42
C MET A 1 -5.88 30.29 27.33
N ASN A 2 -5.22 29.13 27.23
CA ASN A 2 -5.42 28.03 26.26
C ASN A 2 -4.42 27.95 25.09
N GLY A 3 -3.14 28.20 25.37
CA GLY A 3 -2.05 27.48 24.69
C GLY A 3 -1.51 26.44 25.68
N ASN A 4 -1.19 25.24 25.22
CA ASN A 4 -0.60 24.12 25.98
C ASN A 4 -1.55 23.19 26.74
N GLN A 5 -2.56 22.62 26.09
CA GLN A 5 -3.21 21.39 26.60
C GLN A 5 -2.82 20.12 25.83
N GLU A 6 -2.25 20.19 24.63
CA GLU A 6 -1.83 18.99 23.88
C GLU A 6 -0.42 18.49 24.22
N GLU A 7 0.51 19.38 24.61
CA GLU A 7 1.89 18.99 25.01
C GLU A 7 1.94 18.07 26.24
N ALA A 8 0.89 18.10 27.08
CA ALA A 8 0.86 17.37 28.35
C ALA A 8 0.48 15.88 28.22
N LEU A 9 0.00 15.41 27.06
CA LEU A 9 -0.51 14.04 26.90
C LEU A 9 0.50 13.09 26.22
N PHE A 10 1.37 13.58 25.33
CA PHE A 10 2.27 12.74 24.52
C PHE A 10 3.75 13.13 24.56
N GLY A 11 4.12 14.15 25.34
CA GLY A 11 5.50 14.66 25.37
C GLY A 11 5.90 15.39 24.08
N LYS A 12 7.09 15.99 24.07
CA LYS A 12 7.63 16.68 22.90
C LYS A 12 7.96 15.65 21.82
N VAL A 13 7.31 15.71 20.66
CA VAL A 13 7.68 14.92 19.48
C VAL A 13 9.14 15.24 19.13
N ILE A 14 10.03 14.27 19.30
CA ILE A 14 11.46 14.44 19.08
C ILE A 14 11.86 14.23 17.62
N TYR A 15 11.05 13.49 16.86
CA TYR A 15 11.23 13.23 15.44
C TYR A 15 9.93 12.62 14.87
N ALA A 16 9.48 13.11 13.71
CA ALA A 16 8.38 12.51 12.95
C ALA A 16 8.95 12.09 11.59
N TYR A 17 8.82 10.80 11.26
CA TYR A 17 9.23 10.28 9.95
C TYR A 17 8.11 10.56 8.94
N SER A 18 8.38 11.43 7.97
CA SER A 18 7.36 11.88 7.01
C SER A 18 7.13 10.86 5.90
N ARG A 19 5.97 10.93 5.26
CA ARG A 19 5.67 10.10 4.08
C ARG A 19 6.64 10.41 2.94
N GLU A 20 6.95 11.68 2.72
CA GLU A 20 7.95 12.11 1.74
C GLU A 20 9.31 11.45 2.00
N GLN A 21 9.72 11.34 3.26
CA GLN A 21 10.96 10.66 3.61
C GLN A 21 10.88 9.15 3.34
N ALA A 22 9.77 8.50 3.71
CA ALA A 22 9.54 7.08 3.43
C ALA A 22 9.57 6.75 1.93
N LEU A 23 9.05 7.64 1.08
CA LEU A 23 9.11 7.53 -0.38
C LEU A 23 10.54 7.71 -0.90
N LYS A 24 11.28 8.70 -0.37
CA LYS A 24 12.68 8.95 -0.76
C LYS A 24 13.60 7.79 -0.38
N ASP A 25 13.35 7.17 0.77
CA ASP A 25 14.16 6.07 1.29
C ASP A 25 13.77 4.70 0.69
N GLY A 26 12.71 4.63 -0.12
CA GLY A 26 12.24 3.41 -0.77
C GLY A 26 11.42 2.46 0.11
N VAL A 27 11.15 2.85 1.37
CA VAL A 27 10.25 2.12 2.29
C VAL A 27 8.82 2.10 1.74
N LEU A 28 8.42 3.19 1.07
CA LEU A 28 7.20 3.29 0.30
C LEU A 28 7.53 3.48 -1.18
N VAL A 29 6.75 2.84 -2.05
CA VAL A 29 6.80 3.02 -3.50
C VAL A 29 5.51 3.74 -3.94
N ASP A 30 5.66 4.90 -4.57
CA ASP A 30 4.52 5.66 -5.12
C ASP A 30 3.96 4.93 -6.35
N VAL A 31 2.66 4.64 -6.32
CA VAL A 31 1.92 3.98 -7.40
C VAL A 31 0.70 4.80 -7.84
N THR A 32 0.68 6.09 -7.48
CA THR A 32 -0.47 6.99 -7.65
C THR A 32 -0.95 7.09 -9.10
N GLU A 33 -0.04 7.14 -10.08
CA GLU A 33 -0.43 7.28 -11.49
C GLU A 33 -1.21 6.05 -11.98
N THR A 34 -0.74 4.84 -11.71
CA THR A 34 -1.48 3.61 -12.03
C THR A 34 -2.75 3.47 -11.19
N ALA A 35 -2.75 3.94 -9.94
CA ALA A 35 -3.93 3.94 -9.10
C ALA A 35 -5.06 4.82 -9.66
N LYS A 36 -4.73 5.97 -10.26
CA LYS A 36 -5.70 6.84 -10.95
C LYS A 36 -6.37 6.13 -12.10
N GLU A 37 -5.62 5.35 -12.89
CA GLU A 37 -6.16 4.53 -13.98
C GLU A 37 -7.18 3.50 -13.46
N ALA A 38 -6.96 2.94 -12.27
CA ALA A 38 -7.90 2.04 -11.59
C ALA A 38 -9.11 2.76 -10.94
N GLY A 39 -9.18 4.10 -11.04
CA GLY A 39 -10.27 4.93 -10.51
C GLY A 39 -10.09 5.38 -9.06
N ILE A 40 -8.89 5.23 -8.49
CA ILE A 40 -8.57 5.66 -7.13
C ILE A 40 -8.19 7.14 -7.15
N LYS A 41 -8.80 7.93 -6.26
CA LYS A 41 -8.67 9.40 -6.27
C LYS A 41 -7.56 9.95 -5.38
N TYR A 42 -7.20 9.22 -4.34
CA TYR A 42 -6.20 9.63 -3.36
C TYR A 42 -4.81 9.12 -3.76
N PRO A 43 -3.73 9.82 -3.37
CA PRO A 43 -2.37 9.31 -3.54
C PRO A 43 -2.23 7.92 -2.92
N VAL A 44 -1.57 7.00 -3.63
CA VAL A 44 -1.40 5.61 -3.21
C VAL A 44 0.07 5.27 -3.20
N ALA A 45 0.54 4.68 -2.11
CA ALA A 45 1.83 4.03 -2.06
C ALA A 45 1.66 2.58 -1.59
N VAL A 46 2.63 1.74 -1.93
CA VAL A 46 2.76 0.39 -1.39
C VAL A 46 4.03 0.27 -0.56
N THR A 47 4.06 -0.61 0.43
CA THR A 47 5.30 -0.92 1.17
C THR A 47 6.31 -1.64 0.28
N GLU A 48 7.60 -1.53 0.61
CA GLU A 48 8.66 -2.32 -0.02
C GLU A 48 8.35 -3.83 0.03
N ALA A 49 7.82 -4.33 1.15
CA ALA A 49 7.47 -5.74 1.29
C ALA A 49 6.39 -6.18 0.28
N LEU A 50 5.33 -5.38 0.10
CA LEU A 50 4.34 -5.62 -0.94
C LEU A 50 4.93 -5.44 -2.35
N TRP A 51 5.81 -4.46 -2.55
CA TRP A 51 6.50 -4.25 -3.83
C TRP A 51 7.27 -5.48 -4.29
N ASN A 52 7.89 -6.22 -3.36
CA ASN A 52 8.58 -7.48 -3.67
C ASN A 52 7.66 -8.60 -4.20
N TYR A 53 6.35 -8.54 -3.94
CA TYR A 53 5.38 -9.44 -4.59
C TYR A 53 4.97 -8.93 -5.98
N ILE A 54 4.89 -7.61 -6.14
CA ILE A 54 4.53 -6.93 -7.39
C ILE A 54 5.65 -7.09 -8.43
N GLU A 55 6.91 -7.00 -8.02
CA GLU A 55 8.06 -7.19 -8.91
C GLU A 55 8.28 -8.69 -9.20
N PRO A 56 8.01 -9.16 -10.44
CA PRO A 56 8.22 -10.56 -10.77
C PRO A 56 9.71 -10.87 -10.89
N THR A 57 10.11 -12.10 -10.54
CA THR A 57 11.44 -12.60 -10.89
C THR A 57 11.62 -12.68 -12.40
N LYS A 58 12.87 -12.70 -12.88
CA LYS A 58 13.18 -12.82 -14.32
C LYS A 58 12.45 -13.98 -15.00
N LYS A 59 12.39 -15.15 -14.34
CA LYS A 59 11.68 -16.32 -14.87
C LYS A 59 10.18 -16.07 -14.99
N LEU A 60 9.58 -15.43 -14.00
CA LEU A 60 8.17 -15.03 -14.05
C LEU A 60 7.92 -14.02 -15.18
N THR A 61 8.87 -13.10 -15.42
CA THR A 61 8.82 -12.18 -16.58
C THR A 61 8.86 -12.92 -17.91
N GLU A 62 9.75 -13.91 -18.06
CA GLU A 62 9.84 -14.77 -19.25
C GLU A 62 8.55 -15.60 -19.46
N MET A 63 7.79 -15.87 -18.39
CA MET A 63 6.47 -16.51 -18.44
C MET A 63 5.31 -15.53 -18.67
N GLY A 64 5.59 -14.24 -18.86
CA GLY A 64 4.60 -13.21 -19.18
C GLY A 64 4.05 -12.40 -17.99
N GLN A 65 4.59 -12.57 -16.78
CA GLN A 65 4.25 -11.70 -15.65
C GLN A 65 4.96 -10.35 -15.78
N SER A 66 4.26 -9.26 -15.49
CA SER A 66 4.84 -7.92 -15.50
C SER A 66 4.53 -7.16 -14.21
N ILE A 67 5.38 -6.18 -13.88
CA ILE A 67 5.13 -5.22 -12.80
C ILE A 67 3.77 -4.55 -13.00
N GLN A 68 3.52 -4.05 -14.22
CA GLN A 68 2.27 -3.35 -14.55
C GLN A 68 1.04 -4.24 -14.32
N GLY A 69 1.06 -5.49 -14.77
CA GLY A 69 -0.07 -6.41 -14.60
C GLY A 69 -0.31 -6.76 -13.13
N ARG A 70 0.76 -7.05 -12.37
CA ARG A 70 0.66 -7.38 -10.95
C ARG A 70 0.20 -6.19 -10.11
N LEU A 71 0.71 -5.00 -10.40
CA LEU A 71 0.27 -3.76 -9.77
C LEU A 71 -1.20 -3.49 -10.08
N TRP A 72 -1.63 -3.73 -11.32
CA TRP A 72 -3.04 -3.60 -11.71
C TRP A 72 -3.94 -4.54 -10.91
N ASP A 73 -3.55 -5.80 -10.72
CA ASP A 73 -4.31 -6.76 -9.90
C ASP A 73 -4.49 -6.24 -8.46
N VAL A 74 -3.41 -5.73 -7.85
CA VAL A 74 -3.44 -5.15 -6.49
C VAL A 74 -4.42 -3.98 -6.40
N LEU A 75 -4.32 -3.03 -7.34
CA LEU A 75 -5.12 -1.80 -7.34
C LEU A 75 -6.58 -2.07 -7.70
N TYR A 76 -6.83 -2.92 -8.69
CA TYR A 76 -8.18 -3.27 -9.14
C TYR A 76 -8.97 -4.02 -8.06
N LEU A 77 -8.33 -4.97 -7.37
CA LEU A 77 -8.96 -5.71 -6.29
C LEU A 77 -9.23 -4.80 -5.08
N PHE A 78 -8.31 -3.90 -4.74
CA PHE A 78 -8.54 -2.88 -3.73
C PHE A 78 -9.74 -1.97 -4.10
N ALA A 79 -9.75 -1.41 -5.31
CA ALA A 79 -10.83 -0.55 -5.77
C ALA A 79 -12.19 -1.27 -5.78
N THR A 80 -12.20 -2.55 -6.13
CA THR A 80 -13.41 -3.39 -6.12
C THR A 80 -13.88 -3.68 -4.69
N ALA A 81 -12.97 -4.03 -3.78
CA ALA A 81 -13.29 -4.26 -2.38
C ALA A 81 -13.83 -2.98 -1.72
N GLY A 82 -13.23 -1.82 -2.00
CA GLY A 82 -13.62 -0.53 -1.43
C GLY A 82 -15.02 -0.05 -1.82
N ARG A 83 -15.55 -0.45 -2.99
CA ARG A 83 -16.91 -0.08 -3.43
C ARG A 83 -18.02 -0.63 -2.54
N GLY A 84 -17.76 -1.73 -1.82
CA GLY A 84 -18.72 -2.36 -0.92
C GLY A 84 -18.65 -1.86 0.53
N VAL A 85 -17.71 -0.96 0.84
CA VAL A 85 -17.43 -0.55 2.22
C VAL A 85 -18.21 0.74 2.55
N PRO A 86 -18.90 0.81 3.70
CA PRO A 86 -19.51 2.05 4.15
C PRO A 86 -18.49 3.19 4.31
N GLY A 87 -18.92 4.43 4.12
CA GLY A 87 -18.07 5.60 4.37
C GLY A 87 -17.55 5.64 5.81
N GLY A 88 -16.34 6.18 6.00
CA GLY A 88 -15.71 6.32 7.32
C GLY A 88 -14.82 5.15 7.75
N CYS A 89 -14.67 4.13 6.90
CA CYS A 89 -13.70 3.06 7.14
C CYS A 89 -12.28 3.52 6.78
N SER A 90 -11.35 3.46 7.74
CA SER A 90 -9.95 3.84 7.55
C SER A 90 -9.04 2.64 7.22
N LYS A 91 -9.54 1.40 7.34
CA LYS A 91 -8.77 0.17 7.11
C LYS A 91 -9.60 -0.87 6.37
N LEU A 92 -9.07 -1.44 5.29
CA LEU A 92 -9.73 -2.45 4.49
C LEU A 92 -8.80 -3.64 4.25
N LEU A 93 -9.27 -4.85 4.56
CA LEU A 93 -8.59 -6.09 4.23
C LEU A 93 -9.09 -6.67 2.91
N TYR A 94 -8.17 -7.14 2.08
CA TYR A 94 -8.48 -7.84 0.83
C TYR A 94 -7.36 -8.84 0.50
N SER A 95 -7.52 -9.64 -0.54
CA SER A 95 -6.51 -10.63 -0.92
C SER A 95 -6.21 -10.58 -2.40
N VAL A 96 -4.94 -10.80 -2.74
CA VAL A 96 -4.41 -10.81 -4.11
C VAL A 96 -3.64 -12.10 -4.32
N SER A 97 -3.81 -12.73 -5.48
CA SER A 97 -3.10 -13.95 -5.84
C SER A 97 -1.91 -13.61 -6.74
N PHE A 98 -0.70 -13.95 -6.32
CA PHE A 98 0.52 -13.80 -7.11
C PHE A 98 1.04 -15.16 -7.55
N LEU A 99 1.43 -15.31 -8.81
CA LEU A 99 2.16 -16.49 -9.24
C LEU A 99 3.60 -16.43 -8.68
N MET A 100 3.95 -17.31 -7.75
CA MET A 100 5.27 -17.29 -7.10
C MET A 100 6.10 -18.50 -7.52
N GLU A 101 7.42 -18.29 -7.62
CA GLU A 101 8.40 -19.35 -7.80
C GLU A 101 8.63 -20.03 -6.44
N ASN A 102 8.54 -21.36 -6.41
CA ASN A 102 9.03 -22.18 -5.31
C ASN A 102 10.10 -23.15 -5.83
N SER A 103 10.72 -23.90 -4.93
CA SER A 103 11.86 -24.79 -5.27
C SER A 103 11.57 -25.82 -6.37
N GLU A 104 10.30 -26.14 -6.64
CA GLU A 104 9.91 -27.24 -7.52
C GLU A 104 8.90 -26.85 -8.62
N SER A 105 8.31 -25.65 -8.57
CA SER A 105 7.19 -25.25 -9.44
C SER A 105 6.85 -23.75 -9.34
N PHE A 106 5.96 -23.29 -10.21
CA PHE A 106 5.28 -22.00 -10.07
C PHE A 106 3.87 -22.25 -9.54
N LYS A 107 3.50 -21.61 -8.42
CA LYS A 107 2.17 -21.79 -7.81
C LYS A 107 1.54 -20.44 -7.45
N PRO A 108 0.23 -20.27 -7.65
CA PRO A 108 -0.49 -19.13 -7.10
C PRO A 108 -0.35 -19.10 -5.57
N HIS A 109 0.01 -17.94 -5.03
CA HIS A 109 0.11 -17.66 -3.62
C HIS A 109 -0.83 -16.50 -3.30
N VAL A 110 -1.82 -16.76 -2.45
CA VAL A 110 -2.79 -15.76 -2.02
C VAL A 110 -2.20 -15.00 -0.84
N VAL A 111 -2.00 -13.71 -1.03
CA VAL A 111 -1.46 -12.78 -0.04
C VAL A 111 -2.61 -11.91 0.45
N LYS A 112 -2.71 -11.73 1.76
CA LYS A 112 -3.66 -10.79 2.36
C LYS A 112 -3.01 -9.44 2.53
N LEU A 113 -3.74 -8.41 2.11
CA LEU A 113 -3.28 -7.04 2.12
C LEU A 113 -4.19 -6.19 2.98
N THR A 114 -3.59 -5.20 3.63
CA THR A 114 -4.26 -4.12 4.31
C THR A 114 -4.13 -2.84 3.49
N ALA A 115 -5.24 -2.16 3.27
CA ALA A 115 -5.27 -0.78 2.80
C ALA A 115 -5.59 0.16 3.97
N VAL A 116 -4.71 1.11 4.26
CA VAL A 116 -4.88 2.10 5.32
C VAL A 116 -5.05 3.49 4.70
N ILE A 117 -6.10 4.19 5.13
CA ILE A 117 -6.33 5.61 4.82
C ILE A 117 -5.88 6.43 6.03
N SER A 118 -4.95 7.34 5.81
CA SER A 118 -4.39 8.21 6.86
C SER A 118 -4.11 9.62 6.33
N PRO A 119 -3.88 10.61 7.21
CA PRO A 119 -3.37 11.92 6.80
C PRO A 119 -1.94 11.83 6.27
N GLY A 120 -1.68 12.44 5.12
CA GLY A 120 -0.34 12.67 4.58
C GLY A 120 0.35 13.87 5.23
N ASP A 121 1.52 14.22 4.71
CA ASP A 121 2.36 15.28 5.27
C ASP A 121 1.70 16.67 5.24
N ASN A 122 0.74 16.90 4.33
CA ASN A 122 -0.04 18.13 4.23
C ASN A 122 -1.50 17.94 4.70
N HIS A 123 -1.77 16.90 5.51
CA HIS A 123 -3.09 16.51 6.00
C HIS A 123 -4.09 16.07 4.91
N GLU A 124 -3.63 15.86 3.68
CA GLU A 124 -4.42 15.24 2.62
C GLU A 124 -4.65 13.75 2.90
N PRO A 125 -5.79 13.16 2.51
CA PRO A 125 -5.98 11.72 2.62
C PRO A 125 -5.01 10.99 1.68
N VAL A 126 -4.24 10.06 2.22
CA VAL A 126 -3.37 9.14 1.46
C VAL A 126 -3.73 7.70 1.76
N ILE A 127 -3.48 6.82 0.79
CA ILE A 127 -3.64 5.38 0.93
C ILE A 127 -2.25 4.73 0.98
N THR A 128 -2.09 3.79 1.91
CA THR A 128 -0.95 2.88 1.94
C THR A 128 -1.47 1.45 1.85
N LEU A 129 -0.98 0.68 0.89
CA LEU A 129 -1.25 -0.74 0.74
C LEU A 129 -0.04 -1.54 1.26
N MET A 130 -0.28 -2.52 2.10
CA MET A 130 0.76 -3.29 2.79
C MET A 130 0.30 -4.73 3.01
N LEU A 131 1.21 -5.61 3.39
CA LEU A 131 0.87 -6.96 3.82
C LEU A 131 0.06 -6.91 5.13
N GLU A 132 -0.79 -7.91 5.39
CA GLU A 132 -1.61 -7.97 6.61
C GLU A 132 -0.77 -7.98 7.90
N ASP A 133 0.43 -8.55 7.86
CA ASP A 133 1.35 -8.71 8.99
C ASP A 133 2.27 -7.50 9.24
N GLU A 134 2.18 -6.45 8.42
CA GLU A 134 2.89 -5.18 8.60
C GLU A 134 2.13 -4.17 9.49
N ASP A 135 0.88 -4.46 9.87
CA ASP A 135 -0.01 -3.59 10.66
C ASP A 135 -0.11 -3.99 12.14
#